data_AF-A0A3M1IJB8-F1
#
_entry.id   AF-A0A3M1IJB8-F1
#
_cell.length_a   1.000
_cell.length_b   1.000
_cell.length_c   1.000
_cell.angle_alpha   90.00
_cell.angle_beta   90.00
_cell.angle_gamma   90.00
#
_symmetry.space_group_name_H-M   'P 1'
#
loop_
_entity.id
_entity.type
_entity.pdbx_description
1 polymer ?
#
loop_
_entity_poly.entity_id
_entity_poly.type
_entity_poly.pdbx_seq_one_letter_code
_entity_poly.pdbx_strand_id
1 'polypeptide(L)'
;MDQASPYDYTGLKRYAPSTEGLCIEQWKGEKIDTQELARDFAEVRRQIKADWGQRLQREVKVVCYASLEEKALRTQRMEVAHYTPENGEVHLVQNRFFQGMDWGEQYRPLLREALGEAAFDALEMGLALHYRRHIQGQDWRSWARQLASIDALVAPSKLTQQGWQDYYPLLGLISAASWVEYLYETLDPQAFIQYYRQGDQHAALGQQQAAWSRWVLDHYPRAGARPRRLPTVRLNGFTLAHEGYRIFNGYGGSLTDASLEHLRQLGTNAVAIVPYSYLRHPRRVSRIPVMRSAHTENDAATVHAHYEAQARGQFTLLKPQLWINGAWPGEVDFDTDQEWAAFFQYYRDWALHYAQLAEIYGFDAYCIGTELRHTTLKQPDRWRALIRDVRQIYQGTLTYAANWGEECEKLTFWSELDYIGVNNYYPLHPDSTATDAELLAGAQAIMDRLRHLSQINGRPLWLTELGYRSATTPWIQPHAEAGPRAIDEQAQARCYEALLSAMEPEREWLHGMFWWKWPCHLDHNESDGRGYMPLGKPAATVVKKYFY
;
A
#
# COMPACT_ATOMS: atom_id res chain seq x y z
N MET A 1 -27.54 8.17 -10.18
CA MET A 1 -28.08 9.54 -10.13
C MET A 1 -26.98 10.45 -9.64
N ASP A 2 -26.64 11.45 -10.45
CA ASP A 2 -25.67 12.50 -10.14
C ASP A 2 -26.10 13.28 -8.90
N GLN A 3 -25.56 12.90 -7.74
CA GLN A 3 -25.42 13.87 -6.66
C GLN A 3 -24.22 14.73 -7.04
N ALA A 4 -24.50 15.99 -7.39
CA ALA A 4 -23.50 17.03 -7.57
C ALA A 4 -22.53 17.00 -6.38
N SER A 5 -21.23 17.02 -6.68
CA SER A 5 -20.19 17.12 -5.66
C SER A 5 -20.50 18.32 -4.75
N PRO A 6 -20.57 18.14 -3.42
CA PRO A 6 -20.86 19.22 -2.48
C PRO A 6 -19.73 20.28 -2.40
N TYR A 7 -18.65 20.09 -3.16
CA TYR A 7 -17.47 20.93 -3.12
C TYR A 7 -17.56 22.08 -4.13
N ASP A 8 -17.61 23.30 -3.61
CA ASP A 8 -17.45 24.53 -4.40
C ASP A 8 -16.03 24.64 -4.99
N TYR A 9 -15.92 24.38 -6.29
CA TYR A 9 -14.68 24.42 -7.08
C TYR A 9 -14.15 25.84 -7.36
N THR A 10 -14.81 26.91 -6.88
CA THR A 10 -14.37 28.29 -7.13
C THR A 10 -13.39 28.80 -6.07
N GLY A 11 -12.08 28.68 -6.30
CA GLY A 11 -11.13 29.55 -5.60
C GLY A 11 -9.68 29.09 -5.58
N LEU A 12 -8.88 29.58 -6.53
CA LEU A 12 -7.47 29.85 -6.26
C LEU A 12 -7.42 31.15 -5.44
N LYS A 13 -6.80 31.12 -4.27
CA LYS A 13 -6.39 32.34 -3.57
C LYS A 13 -4.86 32.36 -3.58
N ARG A 14 -4.26 33.41 -4.15
CA ARG A 14 -2.80 33.59 -4.16
C ARG A 14 -2.35 33.96 -2.75
N TYR A 15 -1.55 33.12 -2.12
CA TYR A 15 -1.11 33.31 -0.74
C TYR A 15 0.39 33.52 -0.55
N ALA A 16 1.22 33.34 -1.59
CA ALA A 16 2.66 33.46 -1.45
C ALA A 16 3.26 34.48 -2.44
N PRO A 17 4.25 35.27 -2.02
CA PRO A 17 5.06 36.07 -2.94
C PRO A 17 5.89 35.16 -3.86
N SER A 18 6.13 35.59 -5.09
CA SER A 18 7.08 34.92 -5.99
C SER A 18 8.52 35.11 -5.48
N THR A 19 9.32 34.06 -5.58
CA THR A 19 10.75 34.06 -5.25
C THR A 19 11.53 33.59 -6.48
N GLU A 20 12.65 34.22 -6.85
CA GLU A 20 13.57 33.85 -7.96
C GLU A 20 13.05 32.78 -8.96
N GLY A 21 12.11 33.20 -9.83
CA GLY A 21 11.52 32.37 -10.90
C GLY A 21 10.81 31.10 -10.41
N LEU A 22 10.22 31.16 -9.23
CA LEU A 22 9.26 30.22 -8.66
C LEU A 22 7.99 31.00 -8.29
N CYS A 23 6.86 30.55 -8.81
CA CYS A 23 5.53 31.05 -8.48
C CYS A 23 4.79 29.98 -7.68
N ILE A 24 4.57 30.24 -6.39
CA ILE A 24 3.83 29.34 -5.50
C ILE A 24 2.40 29.83 -5.37
N GLU A 25 1.45 28.98 -5.76
CA GLU A 25 0.02 29.16 -5.48
C GLU A 25 -0.40 28.14 -4.43
N GLN A 26 -1.24 28.55 -3.49
CA GLN A 26 -1.84 27.62 -2.53
C GLN A 26 -3.32 27.46 -2.88
N TRP A 27 -3.77 26.22 -2.96
CA TRP A 27 -5.19 25.94 -3.03
C TRP A 27 -5.88 26.26 -1.68
N LYS A 28 -7.21 26.40 -1.69
CA LYS A 28 -8.00 26.63 -0.47
C LYS A 28 -7.59 25.64 0.64
N GLY A 29 -7.77 26.03 1.90
CA GLY A 29 -7.54 25.15 3.04
C GLY A 29 -6.63 25.77 4.09
N GLU A 30 -6.03 24.91 4.90
CA GLU A 30 -5.06 25.30 5.92
C GLU A 30 -3.84 25.97 5.28
N LYS A 31 -3.22 26.91 6.02
CA LYS A 31 -2.03 27.60 5.54
C LYS A 31 -0.87 26.61 5.46
N ILE A 32 -0.22 26.55 4.31
CA ILE A 32 0.97 25.72 4.07
C ILE A 32 2.21 26.58 4.25
N ASP A 33 3.18 26.10 5.04
CA ASP A 33 4.49 26.72 5.09
C ASP A 33 5.27 26.38 3.82
N THR A 34 5.55 27.41 3.02
CA THR A 34 6.23 27.29 1.72
C THR A 34 7.66 27.82 1.78
N GLN A 35 8.16 28.24 2.95
CA GLN A 35 9.51 28.80 3.08
C GLN A 35 10.60 27.76 2.81
N GLU A 36 10.40 26.51 3.25
CA GLU A 36 11.32 25.41 2.96
C GLU A 36 11.34 25.12 1.46
N LEU A 37 10.18 24.96 0.84
CA LEU A 37 10.04 24.78 -0.61
C LEU A 37 10.77 25.87 -1.40
N ALA A 38 10.58 27.15 -1.06
CA ALA A 38 11.22 28.25 -1.77
C ALA A 38 12.76 28.25 -1.61
N ARG A 39 13.26 27.98 -0.40
CA ARG A 39 14.70 27.93 -0.12
C ARG A 39 15.38 26.78 -0.87
N ASP A 40 14.81 25.59 -0.75
CA ASP A 40 15.30 24.38 -1.39
C ASP A 40 15.25 24.50 -2.92
N PHE A 41 14.16 25.02 -3.48
CA PHE A 41 14.06 25.25 -4.92
C PHE A 41 15.12 26.22 -5.44
N ALA A 42 15.38 27.33 -4.72
CA ALA A 42 16.42 28.28 -5.10
C ALA A 42 17.83 27.65 -5.05
N GLU A 43 18.09 26.77 -4.10
CA GLU A 43 19.35 26.03 -4.01
C GLU A 43 19.52 25.06 -5.18
N VAL A 44 18.53 24.20 -5.43
CA VAL A 44 18.58 23.23 -6.53
C VAL A 44 18.61 23.93 -7.89
N ARG A 45 17.91 25.06 -8.06
CA ARG A 45 18.02 25.89 -9.27
C ARG A 45 19.46 26.35 -9.52
N ARG A 46 20.20 26.73 -8.48
CA ARG A 46 21.62 27.11 -8.61
C ARG A 46 22.49 25.90 -8.98
N GLN A 47 22.20 24.72 -8.44
CA GLN A 47 22.90 23.49 -8.78
C GLN A 47 22.66 23.10 -10.24
N ILE A 48 21.41 23.01 -10.68
CA ILE A 48 21.05 22.74 -12.10
C ILE A 48 21.72 23.75 -13.04
N LYS A 49 21.78 25.03 -12.65
CA LYS A 49 22.48 26.07 -13.41
C LYS A 49 23.99 25.81 -13.52
N ALA A 50 24.61 25.38 -12.42
CA ALA A 50 26.04 25.07 -12.38
C ALA A 50 26.36 23.83 -13.23
N ASP A 51 25.50 22.81 -13.17
CA ASP A 51 25.70 21.54 -13.86
C ASP A 51 25.42 21.62 -15.37
N TRP A 52 24.39 22.36 -15.78
CA TRP A 52 23.82 22.21 -17.13
C TRP A 52 23.64 23.50 -17.94
N GLY A 53 23.74 24.71 -17.37
CA GLY A 53 23.64 25.93 -18.18
C GLY A 53 23.45 27.25 -17.44
N GLN A 54 23.95 28.35 -18.03
CA GLN A 54 24.03 29.65 -17.35
C GLN A 54 22.72 30.48 -17.34
N ARG A 55 21.65 30.09 -18.04
CA ARG A 55 20.43 30.91 -18.19
C ARG A 55 19.15 30.08 -18.01
N LEU A 56 18.78 29.80 -16.76
CA LEU A 56 17.44 29.34 -16.39
C LEU A 56 16.53 30.57 -16.25
N GLN A 57 15.73 30.86 -17.26
CA GLN A 57 14.81 32.01 -17.31
C GLN A 57 13.37 31.63 -17.00
N ARG A 58 13.02 30.34 -17.07
CA ARG A 58 11.66 29.87 -16.80
C ARG A 58 11.25 30.20 -15.37
N GLU A 59 10.03 30.70 -15.25
CA GLU A 59 9.31 30.71 -13.98
C GLU A 59 8.60 29.36 -13.84
N VAL A 60 8.83 28.67 -12.72
CA VAL A 60 8.16 27.41 -12.40
C VAL A 60 6.93 27.67 -11.56
N LYS A 61 5.78 27.17 -11.99
CA LYS A 61 4.53 27.29 -11.25
C LYS A 61 4.30 26.04 -10.39
N VAL A 62 4.23 26.23 -9.08
CA VAL A 62 3.93 25.19 -8.11
C VAL A 62 2.59 25.49 -7.44
N VAL A 63 1.67 24.54 -7.45
CA VAL A 63 0.38 24.59 -6.75
C VAL A 63 0.44 23.65 -5.56
N CYS A 64 0.36 24.20 -4.35
CA CYS A 64 0.35 23.44 -3.11
C CYS A 64 -1.07 23.17 -2.61
N TYR A 65 -1.31 21.97 -2.09
CA TYR A 65 -2.58 21.49 -1.55
C TYR A 65 -2.42 21.00 -0.13
N ALA A 66 -3.41 21.26 0.73
CA ALA A 66 -3.36 20.85 2.14
C ALA A 66 -3.75 19.38 2.33
N SER A 67 -4.45 18.78 1.35
CA SER A 67 -4.83 17.37 1.38
C SER A 67 -4.71 16.68 0.00
N LEU A 68 -4.65 15.35 0.02
CA LEU A 68 -4.73 14.54 -1.19
C LEU A 68 -6.09 14.68 -1.88
N GLU A 69 -7.18 14.71 -1.10
CA GLU A 69 -8.55 14.89 -1.60
C GLU A 69 -8.67 16.15 -2.46
N GLU A 70 -8.24 17.31 -1.96
CA GLU A 70 -8.31 18.59 -2.67
C GLU A 70 -7.54 18.56 -3.99
N LYS A 71 -6.32 18.03 -3.95
CA LYS A 71 -5.47 17.87 -5.14
C LYS A 71 -6.15 16.96 -6.14
N ALA A 72 -6.54 15.76 -5.72
CA ALA A 72 -7.12 14.75 -6.58
C ALA A 72 -8.45 15.21 -7.19
N LEU A 73 -9.32 15.89 -6.44
CA LEU A 73 -10.57 16.45 -6.97
C LEU A 73 -10.31 17.42 -8.13
N ARG A 74 -9.20 18.17 -8.08
CA ARG A 74 -8.83 19.12 -9.14
C ARG A 74 -8.07 18.46 -10.29
N THR A 75 -7.12 17.58 -10.01
CA THR A 75 -6.17 17.07 -11.01
C THR A 75 -6.47 15.66 -11.47
N GLN A 76 -7.45 14.98 -10.85
CA GLN A 76 -7.76 13.55 -11.06
C GLN A 76 -6.56 12.63 -10.78
N ARG A 77 -5.62 13.09 -9.94
CA ARG A 77 -4.36 12.42 -9.63
C ARG A 77 -4.08 12.45 -8.13
N MET A 78 -3.91 11.28 -7.53
CA MET A 78 -3.76 11.11 -6.07
C MET A 78 -2.30 11.11 -5.62
N GLU A 79 -1.32 11.06 -6.53
CA GLU A 79 0.09 11.05 -6.13
C GLU A 79 0.44 12.27 -5.27
N VAL A 80 1.36 12.12 -4.31
CA VAL A 80 1.72 13.22 -3.40
C VAL A 80 2.30 14.42 -4.16
N ALA A 81 3.00 14.15 -5.27
CA ALA A 81 3.51 15.15 -6.19
C ALA A 81 3.33 14.69 -7.64
N HIS A 82 3.07 15.62 -8.56
CA HIS A 82 3.25 15.37 -9.99
C HIS A 82 3.48 16.66 -10.77
N TYR A 83 4.24 16.53 -11.87
CA TYR A 83 4.35 17.54 -12.91
C TYR A 83 3.34 17.28 -14.06
N THR A 84 2.75 18.35 -14.57
CA THR A 84 1.85 18.37 -15.73
C THR A 84 2.52 19.17 -16.86
N PRO A 85 3.20 18.51 -17.83
CA PRO A 85 3.96 19.19 -18.87
C PRO A 85 3.12 20.11 -19.77
N GLU A 86 1.84 19.79 -19.96
CA GLU A 86 0.93 20.50 -20.88
C GLU A 86 0.70 21.96 -20.48
N ASN A 87 0.64 22.23 -19.17
CA ASN A 87 0.45 23.57 -18.61
C ASN A 87 1.68 24.06 -17.83
N GLY A 88 2.71 23.24 -17.67
CA GLY A 88 3.93 23.58 -16.93
C GLY A 88 3.72 23.70 -15.42
N GLU A 89 2.64 23.11 -14.87
CA GLU A 89 2.31 23.18 -13.45
C GLU A 89 2.85 21.96 -12.69
N VAL A 90 3.34 22.21 -11.48
CA VAL A 90 3.72 21.18 -10.52
C VAL A 90 2.75 21.21 -9.36
N HIS A 91 2.19 20.06 -8.99
CA HIS A 91 1.18 19.95 -7.94
C HIS A 91 1.74 19.16 -6.77
N LEU A 92 1.79 19.77 -5.58
CA LEU A 92 2.37 19.17 -4.37
C LEU A 92 1.34 19.13 -3.24
N VAL A 93 1.23 17.99 -2.55
CA VAL A 93 0.55 17.92 -1.25
C VAL A 93 1.56 18.19 -0.14
N GLN A 94 1.23 19.12 0.74
CA GLN A 94 2.10 19.55 1.81
C GLN A 94 1.29 19.69 3.11
N ASN A 95 1.49 18.76 4.03
CA ASN A 95 0.84 18.74 5.34
C ASN A 95 1.67 17.95 6.37
N ARG A 96 1.08 17.64 7.54
CA ARG A 96 1.76 16.90 8.61
C ARG A 96 2.22 15.48 8.22
N PHE A 97 1.64 14.89 7.19
CA PHE A 97 1.92 13.53 6.72
C PHE A 97 2.74 13.50 5.44
N PHE A 98 2.46 14.44 4.54
CA PHE A 98 2.97 14.43 3.19
C PHE A 98 3.88 15.63 2.93
N GLN A 99 5.06 15.31 2.40
CA GLN A 99 6.11 16.25 2.03
C GLN A 99 6.30 16.15 0.50
N GLY A 100 5.40 16.75 -0.28
CA GLY A 100 5.38 16.53 -1.74
C GLY A 100 6.67 16.92 -2.44
N MET A 101 7.39 17.91 -1.92
CA MET A 101 8.68 18.34 -2.47
C MET A 101 9.79 17.27 -2.38
N ASP A 102 9.65 16.26 -1.51
CA ASP A 102 10.62 15.17 -1.37
C ASP A 102 10.81 14.36 -2.65
N TRP A 103 9.82 14.36 -3.54
CA TRP A 103 9.81 13.57 -4.77
C TRP A 103 10.42 14.30 -5.97
N GLY A 104 10.87 15.55 -5.80
CA GLY A 104 11.66 16.29 -6.81
C GLY A 104 10.89 16.77 -8.04
N GLU A 105 9.59 16.48 -8.19
CA GLU A 105 8.76 16.87 -9.34
C GLU A 105 8.86 18.37 -9.68
N GLN A 106 9.09 19.23 -8.68
CA GLN A 106 9.27 20.68 -8.85
C GLN A 106 10.47 21.07 -9.71
N TYR A 107 11.47 20.20 -9.88
CA TYR A 107 12.67 20.52 -10.65
C TYR A 107 12.57 20.11 -12.12
N ARG A 108 11.62 19.24 -12.48
CA ARG A 108 11.43 18.75 -13.86
C ARG A 108 11.29 19.88 -14.90
N PRO A 109 10.54 20.98 -14.64
CA PRO A 109 10.46 22.09 -15.59
C PRO A 109 11.80 22.77 -15.86
N LEU A 110 12.69 22.85 -14.84
CA LEU A 110 14.04 23.41 -14.95
C LEU A 110 14.96 22.46 -15.73
N LEU A 111 14.87 21.16 -15.47
CA LEU A 111 15.61 20.15 -16.20
C LEU A 111 15.24 20.15 -17.68
N ARG A 112 13.95 20.31 -18.01
CA ARG A 112 13.51 20.47 -19.41
C ARG A 112 14.05 21.73 -20.07
N GLU A 113 14.16 22.85 -19.33
CA GLU A 113 14.77 24.08 -19.86
C GLU A 113 16.28 23.90 -20.10
N ALA A 114 16.98 23.25 -19.16
CA ALA A 114 18.43 23.07 -19.23
C ALA A 114 18.85 22.02 -20.26
N LEU A 115 18.16 20.88 -20.26
CA LEU A 115 18.57 19.67 -20.98
C LEU A 115 17.65 19.34 -22.15
N GLY A 116 16.49 19.98 -22.29
CA GLY A 116 15.46 19.55 -23.24
C GLY A 116 14.66 18.35 -22.72
N GLU A 117 13.80 17.81 -23.56
CA GLU A 117 12.99 16.64 -23.20
C GLU A 117 13.83 15.37 -23.10
N ALA A 118 13.59 14.59 -22.05
CA ALA A 118 14.20 13.28 -21.88
C ALA A 118 13.66 12.27 -22.91
N ALA A 119 14.48 11.31 -23.29
CA ALA A 119 14.10 10.20 -24.17
C ALA A 119 12.96 9.35 -23.59
N PHE A 120 12.87 9.26 -22.27
CA PHE A 120 11.78 8.61 -21.56
C PHE A 120 11.63 9.21 -20.16
N ASP A 121 10.38 9.22 -19.66
CA ASP A 121 9.94 9.92 -18.45
C ASP A 121 10.77 9.56 -17.21
N ALA A 122 11.17 8.29 -17.09
CA ALA A 122 11.93 7.81 -15.94
C ALA A 122 13.29 8.51 -15.76
N LEU A 123 13.97 8.94 -16.83
CA LEU A 123 15.25 9.68 -16.69
C LEU A 123 15.03 11.05 -16.09
N GLU A 124 13.98 11.75 -16.51
CA GLU A 124 13.66 13.08 -15.99
C GLU A 124 13.22 12.99 -14.52
N MET A 125 12.39 11.99 -14.18
CA MET A 125 12.02 11.71 -12.79
C MET A 125 13.23 11.34 -11.93
N GLY A 126 14.10 10.46 -12.43
CA GLY A 126 15.31 10.03 -11.74
C GLY A 126 16.30 11.18 -11.50
N LEU A 127 16.51 12.02 -12.52
CA LEU A 127 17.36 13.21 -12.42
C LEU A 127 16.75 14.26 -11.49
N ALA A 128 15.43 14.42 -11.50
CA ALA A 128 14.75 15.29 -10.55
C ALA A 128 14.95 14.81 -9.10
N LEU A 129 14.84 13.50 -8.86
CA LEU A 129 15.06 12.92 -7.53
C LEU A 129 16.54 12.95 -7.11
N HIS A 130 17.50 12.94 -8.03
CA HIS A 130 18.93 13.05 -7.74
C HIS A 130 19.29 14.27 -6.87
N TYR A 131 18.65 15.41 -7.12
CA TYR A 131 18.84 16.65 -6.34
C TYR A 131 18.18 16.61 -4.95
N ARG A 132 17.40 15.57 -4.65
CA ARG A 132 16.89 15.31 -3.31
C ARG A 132 17.78 14.31 -2.60
N ARG A 133 18.06 14.58 -1.34
CA ARG A 133 18.76 13.62 -0.49
C ARG A 133 17.80 12.70 0.27
N HIS A 134 16.72 13.26 0.81
CA HIS A 134 15.82 12.53 1.69
C HIS A 134 14.39 12.50 1.16
N ILE A 135 13.73 11.37 1.37
CA ILE A 135 12.29 11.19 1.24
C ILE A 135 11.77 10.74 2.60
N GLN A 136 10.80 11.47 3.17
CA GLN A 136 10.21 11.12 4.48
C GLN A 136 11.30 10.95 5.57
N GLY A 137 12.31 11.82 5.54
CA GLY A 137 13.43 11.82 6.48
C GLY A 137 14.46 10.70 6.29
N GLN A 138 14.37 9.89 5.23
CA GLN A 138 15.29 8.78 4.95
C GLN A 138 16.04 9.01 3.64
N ASP A 139 17.31 8.57 3.59
CA ASP A 139 18.11 8.66 2.37
C ASP A 139 17.65 7.60 1.36
N TRP A 140 17.11 8.03 0.23
CA TRP A 140 16.55 7.13 -0.79
C TRP A 140 17.63 6.23 -1.42
N ARG A 141 18.90 6.65 -1.38
CA ARG A 141 20.04 5.84 -1.85
C ARG A 141 20.20 4.58 -1.02
N SER A 142 19.84 4.62 0.25
CA SER A 142 19.86 3.42 1.11
C SER A 142 18.85 2.36 0.64
N TRP A 143 17.69 2.78 0.12
CA TRP A 143 16.70 1.87 -0.45
C TRP A 143 17.15 1.30 -1.80
N ALA A 144 17.75 2.13 -2.67
CA ALA A 144 18.36 1.64 -3.90
C ALA A 144 19.43 0.58 -3.62
N ARG A 145 20.23 0.77 -2.57
CA ARG A 145 21.22 -0.21 -2.11
C ARG A 145 20.58 -1.52 -1.63
N GLN A 146 19.48 -1.44 -0.88
CA GLN A 146 18.76 -2.64 -0.46
C GLN A 146 18.22 -3.41 -1.67
N LEU A 147 17.61 -2.72 -2.64
CA LEU A 147 17.16 -3.32 -3.89
C LEU A 147 18.32 -3.99 -4.65
N ALA A 148 19.47 -3.33 -4.76
CA ALA A 148 20.65 -3.92 -5.40
C ALA A 148 21.14 -5.19 -4.67
N SER A 149 21.05 -5.24 -3.34
CA SER A 149 21.54 -6.38 -2.54
C SER A 149 20.74 -7.66 -2.73
N ILE A 150 19.52 -7.55 -3.25
CA ILE A 150 18.63 -8.66 -3.58
C ILE A 150 18.36 -8.76 -5.08
N ASP A 151 19.10 -8.05 -5.93
CA ASP A 151 18.86 -8.02 -7.39
C ASP A 151 17.40 -7.64 -7.75
N ALA A 152 16.91 -6.56 -7.14
CA ALA A 152 15.56 -6.01 -7.34
C ALA A 152 15.56 -4.60 -7.97
N LEU A 153 16.72 -4.11 -8.40
CA LEU A 153 16.78 -2.89 -9.23
C LEU A 153 16.07 -3.15 -10.56
N VAL A 154 15.13 -2.27 -10.92
CA VAL A 154 14.35 -2.37 -12.15
C VAL A 154 15.24 -2.02 -13.33
N ALA A 155 15.44 -2.98 -14.22
CA ALA A 155 16.29 -2.81 -15.39
C ALA A 155 15.87 -1.59 -16.25
N PRO A 156 16.82 -0.82 -16.81
CA PRO A 156 16.50 0.32 -17.68
C PRO A 156 15.56 -0.03 -18.83
N SER A 157 15.69 -1.23 -19.42
CA SER A 157 14.82 -1.72 -20.50
C SER A 157 13.34 -1.88 -20.12
N LYS A 158 13.04 -1.98 -18.82
CA LYS A 158 11.66 -1.95 -18.29
C LYS A 158 11.18 -0.52 -18.07
N LEU A 159 12.07 0.39 -17.65
CA LEU A 159 11.77 1.80 -17.36
C LEU A 159 11.54 2.64 -18.63
N THR A 160 11.99 2.18 -19.79
CA THR A 160 11.68 2.80 -21.09
C THR A 160 10.30 2.42 -21.63
N GLN A 161 9.63 1.41 -21.05
CA GLN A 161 8.33 0.95 -21.53
C GLN A 161 7.22 1.90 -21.09
N GLN A 162 6.31 2.23 -22.00
CA GLN A 162 5.10 2.97 -21.64
C GLN A 162 4.31 2.20 -20.57
N GLY A 163 3.86 2.91 -19.53
CA GLY A 163 3.11 2.30 -18.42
C GLY A 163 3.97 1.49 -17.43
N TRP A 164 5.31 1.65 -17.43
CA TRP A 164 6.17 0.98 -16.44
C TRP A 164 5.76 1.27 -14.99
N GLN A 165 5.26 2.47 -14.73
CA GLN A 165 4.77 2.92 -13.42
C GLN A 165 3.59 2.09 -12.91
N ASP A 166 2.84 1.42 -13.79
CA ASP A 166 1.73 0.55 -13.37
C ASP A 166 2.24 -0.75 -12.74
N TYR A 167 3.52 -1.11 -12.94
CA TYR A 167 4.10 -2.36 -12.44
C TYR A 167 5.27 -2.13 -11.48
N TYR A 168 5.94 -0.99 -11.58
CA TYR A 168 7.12 -0.68 -10.78
C TYR A 168 7.08 0.76 -10.23
N PRO A 169 6.00 1.26 -9.62
CA PRO A 169 5.90 2.69 -9.30
C PRO A 169 7.05 3.17 -8.39
N LEU A 170 7.16 2.63 -7.18
CA LEU A 170 8.23 3.02 -6.25
C LEU A 170 9.57 2.40 -6.64
N LEU A 171 9.59 1.08 -6.92
CA LEU A 171 10.81 0.36 -7.27
C LEU A 171 11.49 0.99 -8.50
N GLY A 172 10.70 1.33 -9.51
CA GLY A 172 11.20 1.89 -10.75
C GLY A 172 11.64 3.34 -10.61
N LEU A 173 11.00 4.15 -9.76
CA LEU A 173 11.47 5.51 -9.47
C LEU A 173 12.84 5.50 -8.77
N ILE A 174 13.01 4.68 -7.74
CA ILE A 174 14.28 4.52 -7.02
C ILE A 174 15.37 3.94 -7.94
N SER A 175 14.99 2.99 -8.80
CA SER A 175 15.89 2.43 -9.81
C SER A 175 16.27 3.46 -10.86
N ALA A 176 15.33 4.29 -11.32
CA ALA A 176 15.61 5.34 -12.30
C ALA A 176 16.56 6.41 -11.74
N ALA A 177 16.34 6.85 -10.49
CA ALA A 177 17.22 7.82 -9.85
C ALA A 177 18.65 7.30 -9.66
N SER A 178 18.80 6.06 -9.19
CA SER A 178 20.12 5.44 -9.05
C SER A 178 20.79 5.11 -10.37
N TRP A 179 20.03 4.80 -11.42
CA TRP A 179 20.54 4.64 -12.78
C TRP A 179 21.07 5.98 -13.32
N VAL A 180 20.30 7.06 -13.16
CA VAL A 180 20.71 8.40 -13.58
C VAL A 180 21.97 8.84 -12.85
N GLU A 181 22.05 8.62 -11.53
CA GLU A 181 23.24 9.00 -10.75
C GLU A 181 24.47 8.19 -11.18
N TYR A 182 24.32 6.89 -11.45
CA TYR A 182 25.40 6.08 -12.01
C TYR A 182 25.88 6.62 -13.36
N LEU A 183 24.96 6.99 -14.27
CA LEU A 183 25.34 7.55 -15.56
C LEU A 183 25.98 8.93 -15.43
N TYR A 184 25.48 9.77 -14.53
CA TYR A 184 26.02 11.09 -14.25
C TYR A 184 27.47 11.03 -13.76
N GLU A 185 27.79 10.04 -12.91
CA GLU A 185 29.12 9.86 -12.33
C GLU A 185 30.09 9.09 -13.23
N THR A 186 29.59 8.31 -14.19
CA THR A 186 30.45 7.41 -15.01
C THR A 186 30.60 7.84 -16.46
N LEU A 187 29.70 8.67 -16.99
CA LEU A 187 29.79 9.23 -18.33
C LEU A 187 30.38 10.63 -18.30
N ASP A 188 31.03 11.04 -19.39
CA ASP A 188 31.32 12.46 -19.58
C ASP A 188 30.01 13.26 -19.80
N PRO A 189 30.00 14.57 -19.52
CA PRO A 189 28.78 15.37 -19.60
C PRO A 189 28.09 15.36 -20.97
N GLN A 190 28.82 15.28 -22.08
CA GLN A 190 28.22 15.26 -23.41
C GLN A 190 27.56 13.91 -23.70
N ALA A 191 28.22 12.81 -23.32
CA ALA A 191 27.65 11.47 -23.42
C ALA A 191 26.38 11.33 -22.56
N PHE A 192 26.38 11.86 -21.33
CA PHE A 192 25.19 11.88 -20.49
C PHE A 192 24.04 12.65 -21.15
N ILE A 193 24.28 13.87 -21.64
CA ILE A 193 23.24 14.69 -22.31
C ILE A 193 22.70 13.99 -23.56
N GLN A 194 23.58 13.36 -24.34
CA GLN A 194 23.16 12.60 -25.52
C GLN A 194 22.25 11.44 -25.11
N TYR A 195 22.64 10.66 -24.11
CA TYR A 195 21.82 9.57 -23.59
C TYR A 195 20.49 10.07 -23.03
N TYR A 196 20.51 11.16 -22.26
CA TYR A 196 19.32 11.76 -21.68
C TYR A 196 18.28 12.12 -22.75
N ARG A 197 18.72 12.72 -23.87
CA ARG A 197 17.83 13.17 -24.96
C ARG A 197 17.41 12.06 -25.92
N GLN A 198 18.29 11.10 -26.19
CA GLN A 198 18.13 10.14 -27.29
C GLN A 198 17.91 8.70 -26.83
N GLY A 199 18.13 8.40 -25.55
CA GLY A 199 18.08 7.06 -25.00
C GLY A 199 19.27 6.22 -25.43
N ASP A 200 19.17 4.90 -25.23
CA ASP A 200 20.21 3.96 -25.67
C ASP A 200 20.11 3.76 -27.20
N GLN A 201 21.00 4.42 -27.97
CA GLN A 201 21.13 4.15 -29.40
C GLN A 201 22.06 2.95 -29.71
N HIS A 202 22.76 2.39 -28.72
CA HIS A 202 23.87 1.47 -28.94
C HIS A 202 23.75 0.09 -28.26
N ALA A 203 22.63 -0.23 -27.60
CA ALA A 203 22.39 -1.51 -26.90
C ALA A 203 23.44 -1.89 -25.83
N ALA A 204 24.36 -0.97 -25.51
CA ALA A 204 25.50 -1.22 -24.63
C ALA A 204 25.11 -1.09 -23.14
N LEU A 205 24.02 -0.39 -22.82
CA LEU A 205 23.68 -0.09 -21.43
C LEU A 205 22.93 -1.22 -20.74
N GLY A 206 22.22 -2.08 -21.49
CA GLY A 206 21.72 -3.36 -20.96
C GLY A 206 22.84 -4.26 -20.44
N GLN A 207 24.06 -4.15 -20.98
CA GLN A 207 25.24 -4.89 -20.53
C GLN A 207 25.85 -4.28 -19.25
N GLN A 208 25.43 -3.09 -18.84
CA GLN A 208 25.94 -2.40 -17.65
C GLN A 208 25.10 -2.63 -16.38
N GLN A 209 24.00 -3.38 -16.42
CA GLN A 209 23.17 -3.62 -15.24
C GLN A 209 23.98 -4.19 -14.06
N ALA A 210 24.89 -5.12 -14.32
CA ALA A 210 25.77 -5.68 -13.28
C ALA A 210 26.76 -4.64 -12.73
N ALA A 211 27.35 -3.80 -13.61
CA ALA A 211 28.26 -2.74 -13.21
C ALA A 211 27.56 -1.66 -12.37
N TRP A 212 26.35 -1.27 -12.79
CA TRP A 212 25.50 -0.34 -12.06
C TRP A 212 25.08 -0.88 -10.68
N SER A 213 24.57 -2.11 -10.62
CA SER A 213 24.20 -2.73 -9.34
C SER A 213 25.41 -2.81 -8.39
N ARG A 214 26.58 -3.19 -8.91
CA ARG A 214 27.83 -3.18 -8.14
C ARG A 214 28.21 -1.78 -7.67
N TRP A 215 28.13 -0.79 -8.55
CA TRP A 215 28.41 0.61 -8.22
C TRP A 215 27.49 1.11 -7.09
N VAL A 216 26.18 0.84 -7.17
CA VAL A 216 25.21 1.15 -6.11
C VAL A 216 25.62 0.49 -4.79
N LEU A 217 26.02 -0.79 -4.82
CA LEU A 217 26.47 -1.49 -3.62
C LEU A 217 27.77 -0.94 -3.03
N ASP A 218 28.62 -0.30 -3.82
CA ASP A 218 29.90 0.23 -3.36
C ASP A 218 29.79 1.70 -2.88
N HIS A 219 28.85 2.48 -3.43
CA HIS A 219 28.76 3.93 -3.18
C HIS A 219 27.64 4.34 -2.23
N TYR A 220 26.54 3.58 -2.15
CA TYR A 220 25.37 3.99 -1.36
C TYR A 220 25.43 3.54 0.11
N PRO A 221 24.84 4.33 1.02
CA PRO A 221 24.81 4.01 2.44
C PRO A 221 23.90 2.81 2.72
N ARG A 222 24.20 2.04 3.76
CA ARG A 222 23.25 1.04 4.27
C ARG A 222 22.12 1.75 5.01
N ALA A 223 20.90 1.22 4.89
CA ALA A 223 19.77 1.70 5.68
C ALA A 223 20.06 1.49 7.18
N GLY A 224 19.62 2.44 8.00
CA GLY A 224 19.67 2.28 9.45
C GLY A 224 18.75 1.13 9.89
N ALA A 225 19.11 0.46 10.99
CA ALA A 225 18.21 -0.50 11.61
C ALA A 225 16.99 0.24 12.17
N ARG A 226 15.79 -0.23 11.86
CA ARG A 226 14.55 0.24 12.48
C ARG A 226 14.06 -0.81 13.47
N PRO A 227 13.79 -0.44 14.73
CA PRO A 227 13.30 -1.40 15.70
C PRO A 227 11.91 -1.89 15.27
N ARG A 228 11.75 -3.21 15.23
CA ARG A 228 10.46 -3.84 14.97
C ARG A 228 9.49 -3.46 16.10
N ARG A 229 8.34 -2.88 15.73
CA ARG A 229 7.23 -2.66 16.66
C ARG A 229 6.36 -3.90 16.73
N LEU A 230 6.49 -4.64 17.83
CA LEU A 230 5.55 -5.70 18.16
C LEU A 230 4.38 -5.08 18.93
N PRO A 231 3.13 -5.52 18.69
CA PRO A 231 2.01 -5.09 19.50
C PRO A 231 2.22 -5.48 20.97
N THR A 232 2.07 -4.53 21.88
CA THR A 232 2.21 -4.75 23.33
C THR A 232 0.90 -5.15 24.00
N VAL A 233 -0.20 -5.09 23.24
CA VAL A 233 -1.56 -5.47 23.64
C VAL A 233 -2.19 -6.27 22.51
N ARG A 234 -3.22 -7.07 22.81
CA ARG A 234 -3.99 -7.77 21.77
C ARG A 234 -4.57 -6.75 20.78
N LEU A 235 -4.42 -7.03 19.50
CA LEU A 235 -4.97 -6.22 18.42
C LEU A 235 -6.46 -6.55 18.26
N ASN A 236 -7.32 -5.63 18.67
CA ASN A 236 -8.76 -5.68 18.47
C ASN A 236 -9.08 -4.79 17.27
N GLY A 237 -9.14 -5.39 16.09
CA GLY A 237 -9.10 -4.68 14.82
C GLY A 237 -10.25 -4.98 13.85
N PHE A 238 -10.35 -4.12 12.85
CA PHE A 238 -11.19 -4.30 11.66
C PHE A 238 -10.36 -4.21 10.39
N THR A 239 -10.80 -4.88 9.33
CA THR A 239 -10.36 -4.55 7.98
C THR A 239 -11.12 -3.31 7.51
N LEU A 240 -10.40 -2.22 7.27
CA LEU A 240 -10.93 -1.04 6.61
C LEU A 240 -11.04 -1.37 5.11
N ALA A 241 -12.24 -1.24 4.55
CA ALA A 241 -12.54 -1.59 3.17
C ALA A 241 -12.80 -0.34 2.32
N HIS A 242 -12.18 -0.29 1.14
CA HIS A 242 -12.34 0.80 0.18
C HIS A 242 -13.66 0.68 -0.59
N GLU A 243 -14.73 1.05 0.08
CA GLU A 243 -16.09 0.86 -0.43
C GLU A 243 -16.66 2.10 -1.12
N GLY A 244 -15.83 3.14 -1.29
CA GLY A 244 -16.14 4.35 -2.03
C GLY A 244 -15.15 4.59 -3.16
N TYR A 245 -15.66 4.56 -4.40
CA TYR A 245 -14.85 4.74 -5.62
C TYR A 245 -14.98 6.17 -6.18
N ARG A 246 -15.23 7.15 -5.31
CA ARG A 246 -15.06 8.57 -5.56
C ARG A 246 -13.90 9.06 -4.70
N ILE A 247 -13.24 10.12 -5.15
CA ILE A 247 -12.05 10.66 -4.49
C ILE A 247 -12.27 10.95 -2.99
N PHE A 248 -13.39 11.58 -2.64
CA PHE A 248 -13.70 12.00 -1.26
C PHE A 248 -14.24 10.88 -0.36
N ASN A 249 -14.68 9.74 -0.92
CA ASN A 249 -15.28 8.64 -0.16
C ASN A 249 -14.45 7.34 -0.15
N GLY A 250 -13.26 7.37 -0.75
CA GLY A 250 -12.24 6.33 -0.65
C GLY A 250 -11.14 6.66 0.37
N TYR A 251 -10.11 5.81 0.46
CA TYR A 251 -9.04 5.91 1.46
C TYR A 251 -8.31 7.25 1.53
N GLY A 252 -8.20 7.99 0.42
CA GLY A 252 -7.52 9.30 0.38
C GLY A 252 -8.42 10.49 0.74
N GLY A 253 -9.69 10.22 1.07
CA GLY A 253 -10.71 11.23 1.34
C GLY A 253 -11.05 11.35 2.82
N SER A 254 -11.55 12.53 3.19
CA SER A 254 -11.92 12.93 4.55
C SER A 254 -13.02 12.07 5.20
N LEU A 255 -13.86 11.40 4.40
CA LEU A 255 -14.85 10.46 4.95
C LEU A 255 -14.19 9.21 5.57
N THR A 256 -12.99 8.84 5.12
CA THR A 256 -12.19 7.78 5.74
C THR A 256 -11.75 8.18 7.15
N ASP A 257 -11.37 9.43 7.35
CA ASP A 257 -10.90 9.96 8.63
C ASP A 257 -12.02 9.89 9.69
N ALA A 258 -13.26 10.20 9.28
CA ALA A 258 -14.44 10.06 10.12
C ALA A 258 -14.76 8.59 10.43
N SER A 259 -14.59 7.69 9.45
CA SER A 259 -14.80 6.26 9.66
C SER A 259 -13.78 5.64 10.63
N LEU A 260 -12.51 6.01 10.51
CA LEU A 260 -11.44 5.60 11.42
C LEU A 260 -11.67 6.11 12.86
N GLU A 261 -12.16 7.33 13.01
CA GLU A 261 -12.55 7.85 14.33
C GLU A 261 -13.71 7.05 14.93
N HIS A 262 -14.70 6.67 14.12
CA HIS A 262 -15.80 5.82 14.60
C HIS A 262 -15.30 4.43 15.03
N LEU A 263 -14.36 3.82 14.30
CA LEU A 263 -13.71 2.58 14.73
C LEU A 263 -13.01 2.73 16.08
N ARG A 264 -12.25 3.82 16.27
CA ARG A 264 -11.60 4.12 17.55
C ARG A 264 -12.61 4.23 18.70
N GLN A 265 -13.76 4.86 18.46
CA GLN A 265 -14.85 4.97 19.45
C GLN A 265 -15.51 3.63 19.78
N LEU A 266 -15.42 2.62 18.92
CA LEU A 266 -15.83 1.24 19.20
C LEU A 266 -14.81 0.45 20.05
N GLY A 267 -13.67 1.05 20.39
CA GLY A 267 -12.58 0.38 21.12
C GLY A 267 -11.56 -0.29 20.20
N THR A 268 -11.63 -0.05 18.89
CA THR A 268 -10.71 -0.62 17.90
C THR A 268 -9.33 0.01 18.04
N ASN A 269 -8.30 -0.82 18.26
CA ASN A 269 -6.89 -0.39 18.38
C ASN A 269 -6.02 -0.82 17.19
N ALA A 270 -6.61 -1.44 16.16
CA ALA A 270 -5.88 -1.88 14.98
C ALA A 270 -6.76 -1.82 13.71
N VAL A 271 -6.15 -1.55 12.57
CA VAL A 271 -6.82 -1.61 11.26
C VAL A 271 -5.97 -2.35 10.24
N ALA A 272 -6.58 -3.25 9.48
CA ALA A 272 -5.99 -3.79 8.27
C ALA A 272 -6.42 -2.92 7.09
N ILE A 273 -5.47 -2.45 6.29
CA ILE A 273 -5.71 -1.61 5.11
C ILE A 273 -5.38 -2.45 3.88
N VAL A 274 -6.37 -2.63 3.02
CA VAL A 274 -6.30 -3.58 1.90
C VAL A 274 -6.29 -2.83 0.58
N PRO A 275 -5.11 -2.55 0.00
CA PRO A 275 -5.02 -2.14 -1.39
C PRO A 275 -5.15 -3.34 -2.32
N TYR A 276 -6.14 -3.30 -3.22
CA TYR A 276 -6.33 -4.35 -4.20
C TYR A 276 -5.43 -4.17 -5.44
N SER A 277 -5.02 -5.29 -6.00
CA SER A 277 -4.44 -5.39 -7.33
C SER A 277 -5.12 -6.54 -8.09
N TYR A 278 -4.83 -6.74 -9.36
CA TYR A 278 -5.61 -7.66 -10.19
C TYR A 278 -4.75 -8.71 -10.91
N LEU A 279 -5.24 -9.96 -10.93
CA LEU A 279 -4.79 -10.99 -11.85
C LEU A 279 -5.86 -11.25 -12.92
N ARG A 280 -5.43 -11.36 -14.18
CA ARG A 280 -6.36 -11.55 -15.30
C ARG A 280 -7.08 -12.89 -15.28
N HIS A 281 -6.42 -13.95 -14.81
CA HIS A 281 -6.92 -15.31 -14.81
C HIS A 281 -6.08 -16.16 -13.82
N PRO A 282 -6.67 -17.10 -13.07
CA PRO A 282 -5.92 -17.89 -12.08
C PRO A 282 -4.89 -18.83 -12.69
N ARG A 283 -5.11 -19.27 -13.95
CA ARG A 283 -4.23 -20.21 -14.67
C ARG A 283 -3.47 -19.63 -15.87
N ARG A 284 -3.38 -18.30 -15.99
CA ARG A 284 -2.58 -17.66 -17.04
C ARG A 284 -1.71 -16.59 -16.42
N VAL A 285 -0.40 -16.74 -16.58
CA VAL A 285 0.54 -15.79 -15.99
C VAL A 285 0.32 -14.40 -16.61
N SER A 286 0.18 -13.40 -15.75
CA SER A 286 0.11 -12.00 -16.13
C SER A 286 0.87 -11.14 -15.13
N ARG A 287 1.40 -10.00 -15.58
CA ARG A 287 1.92 -8.98 -14.67
C ARG A 287 0.82 -8.51 -13.71
N ILE A 288 1.21 -8.14 -12.50
CA ILE A 288 0.31 -7.65 -11.46
C ILE A 288 0.49 -6.14 -11.37
N PRO A 289 -0.51 -5.33 -11.76
CA PRO A 289 -0.41 -3.89 -11.68
C PRO A 289 -0.66 -3.37 -10.25
N VAL A 290 0.00 -2.28 -9.89
CA VAL A 290 -0.33 -1.43 -8.74
C VAL A 290 -1.36 -0.40 -9.19
N MET A 291 -2.42 -0.21 -8.41
CA MET A 291 -3.50 0.71 -8.76
C MET A 291 -3.03 2.16 -8.64
N ARG A 292 -3.37 2.98 -9.65
CA ARG A 292 -2.93 4.39 -9.73
C ARG A 292 -4.05 5.41 -9.92
N SER A 293 -5.26 4.96 -10.21
CA SER A 293 -6.40 5.86 -10.37
C SER A 293 -6.71 6.56 -9.05
N ALA A 294 -7.09 7.84 -9.11
CA ALA A 294 -7.53 8.59 -7.95
C ALA A 294 -8.81 8.03 -7.30
N HIS A 295 -9.49 7.11 -7.97
CA HIS A 295 -10.72 6.45 -7.51
C HIS A 295 -10.48 5.06 -6.90
N THR A 296 -9.23 4.65 -6.78
CA THR A 296 -8.82 3.30 -6.34
C THR A 296 -7.91 3.37 -5.13
N GLU A 297 -7.61 2.22 -4.54
CA GLU A 297 -6.70 1.98 -3.42
C GLU A 297 -5.21 2.20 -3.77
N ASN A 298 -4.89 3.30 -4.44
CA ASN A 298 -3.52 3.63 -4.80
C ASN A 298 -2.64 3.90 -3.57
N ASP A 299 -1.32 3.94 -3.77
CA ASP A 299 -0.33 4.10 -2.70
C ASP A 299 -0.61 5.30 -1.79
N ALA A 300 -0.87 6.48 -2.37
CA ALA A 300 -1.06 7.70 -1.59
C ALA A 300 -2.35 7.67 -0.76
N ALA A 301 -3.44 7.14 -1.33
CA ALA A 301 -4.69 6.92 -0.60
C ALA A 301 -4.51 5.91 0.55
N THR A 302 -3.78 4.82 0.30
CA THR A 302 -3.45 3.80 1.30
C THR A 302 -2.62 4.36 2.46
N VAL A 303 -1.61 5.18 2.14
CA VAL A 303 -0.76 5.86 3.14
C VAL A 303 -1.56 6.89 3.94
N HIS A 304 -2.52 7.59 3.34
CA HIS A 304 -3.40 8.51 4.06
C HIS A 304 -4.20 7.79 5.14
N ALA A 305 -4.88 6.70 4.78
CA ALA A 305 -5.62 5.89 5.74
C ALA A 305 -4.72 5.34 6.86
N HIS A 306 -3.49 4.96 6.54
CA HIS A 306 -2.48 4.53 7.51
C HIS A 306 -2.13 5.63 8.51
N TYR A 307 -1.77 6.82 8.03
CA TYR A 307 -1.38 7.91 8.91
C TYR A 307 -2.54 8.42 9.76
N GLU A 308 -3.76 8.47 9.22
CA GLU A 308 -4.95 8.82 10.00
C GLU A 308 -5.25 7.76 11.07
N ALA A 309 -5.05 6.47 10.79
CA ALA A 309 -5.19 5.43 11.80
C ALA A 309 -4.11 5.53 12.90
N GLN A 310 -2.85 5.71 12.53
CA GLN A 310 -1.77 5.89 13.50
C GLN A 310 -1.94 7.15 14.36
N ALA A 311 -2.42 8.26 13.79
CA ALA A 311 -2.74 9.48 14.53
C ALA A 311 -3.81 9.27 15.61
N ARG A 312 -4.62 8.21 15.48
CA ARG A 312 -5.63 7.74 16.44
C ARG A 312 -5.12 6.66 17.41
N GLY A 313 -3.84 6.33 17.35
CA GLY A 313 -3.21 5.30 18.18
C GLY A 313 -3.51 3.87 17.72
N GLN A 314 -3.95 3.69 16.47
CA GLN A 314 -4.28 2.37 15.93
C GLN A 314 -3.06 1.75 15.23
N PHE A 315 -2.83 0.46 15.50
CA PHE A 315 -1.86 -0.37 14.79
C PHE A 315 -2.32 -0.59 13.34
N THR A 316 -1.40 -0.53 12.38
CA THR A 316 -1.74 -0.66 10.96
C THR A 316 -1.10 -1.90 10.32
N LEU A 317 -1.96 -2.76 9.76
CA LEU A 317 -1.54 -3.90 8.94
C LEU A 317 -1.77 -3.56 7.47
N LEU A 318 -0.69 -3.39 6.69
CA LEU A 318 -0.78 -3.34 5.24
C LEU A 318 -1.06 -4.75 4.72
N LYS A 319 -2.23 -4.97 4.10
CA LYS A 319 -2.64 -6.28 3.59
C LYS A 319 -3.04 -6.18 2.11
N PRO A 320 -2.09 -6.00 1.18
CA PRO A 320 -2.38 -5.96 -0.24
C PRO A 320 -2.96 -7.30 -0.69
N GLN A 321 -3.98 -7.26 -1.54
CA GLN A 321 -4.69 -8.46 -2.00
C GLN A 321 -4.82 -8.50 -3.52
N LEU A 322 -4.89 -9.71 -4.05
CA LEU A 322 -5.16 -9.95 -5.46
C LEU A 322 -6.63 -10.25 -5.65
N TRP A 323 -7.30 -9.44 -6.46
CA TRP A 323 -8.63 -9.73 -6.99
C TRP A 323 -8.49 -10.48 -8.31
N ILE A 324 -9.37 -11.45 -8.56
CA ILE A 324 -9.44 -12.20 -9.82
C ILE A 324 -10.90 -12.26 -10.24
N ASN A 325 -11.20 -11.87 -11.47
CA ASN A 325 -12.58 -11.79 -11.92
C ASN A 325 -13.17 -13.21 -12.04
N GLY A 326 -14.21 -13.49 -11.26
CA GLY A 326 -14.90 -14.78 -11.28
C GLY A 326 -14.09 -15.96 -10.73
N ALA A 327 -12.98 -15.72 -10.01
CA ALA A 327 -12.18 -16.77 -9.39
C ALA A 327 -11.65 -16.35 -8.02
N TRP A 328 -11.43 -17.34 -7.16
CA TRP A 328 -10.79 -17.14 -5.86
C TRP A 328 -9.26 -17.15 -6.01
N PRO A 329 -8.49 -16.28 -5.31
CA PRO A 329 -7.02 -16.29 -5.38
C PRO A 329 -6.37 -17.64 -5.08
N GLY A 330 -7.00 -18.48 -4.26
CA GLY A 330 -6.50 -19.81 -3.95
C GLY A 330 -6.49 -20.78 -5.13
N GLU A 331 -7.18 -20.45 -6.22
CA GLU A 331 -7.18 -21.20 -7.48
C GLU A 331 -5.97 -20.92 -8.39
N VAL A 332 -5.11 -19.95 -8.02
CA VAL A 332 -3.91 -19.63 -8.82
C VAL A 332 -2.97 -20.82 -8.89
N ASP A 333 -2.83 -21.40 -10.08
CA ASP A 333 -2.13 -22.66 -10.31
C ASP A 333 -1.61 -22.74 -11.75
N PHE A 334 -0.42 -23.31 -11.93
CA PHE A 334 0.25 -23.41 -13.23
C PHE A 334 0.86 -24.80 -13.44
N ASP A 335 0.99 -25.20 -14.70
CA ASP A 335 1.40 -26.55 -15.07
C ASP A 335 2.92 -26.68 -15.22
N THR A 336 3.62 -25.59 -15.55
CA THR A 336 5.07 -25.60 -15.84
C THR A 336 5.89 -24.79 -14.85
N ASP A 337 7.14 -25.20 -14.61
CA ASP A 337 8.08 -24.43 -13.78
C ASP A 337 8.38 -23.04 -14.37
N GLN A 338 8.35 -22.90 -15.70
CA GLN A 338 8.52 -21.62 -16.38
C GLN A 338 7.39 -20.64 -16.04
N GLU A 339 6.14 -21.10 -16.02
CA GLU A 339 5.00 -20.29 -15.61
C GLU A 339 5.07 -19.92 -14.13
N TRP A 340 5.46 -20.88 -13.27
CA TRP A 340 5.70 -20.61 -11.85
C TRP A 340 6.79 -19.57 -11.65
N ALA A 341 7.91 -19.67 -12.37
CA ALA A 341 8.99 -18.70 -12.33
C ALA A 341 8.52 -17.31 -12.78
N ALA A 342 7.77 -17.21 -13.88
CA ALA A 342 7.23 -15.95 -14.36
C ALA A 342 6.22 -15.34 -13.38
N PHE A 343 5.31 -16.14 -12.80
CA PHE A 343 4.37 -15.70 -11.79
C PHE A 343 5.09 -15.16 -10.55
N PHE A 344 6.02 -15.93 -9.98
CA PHE A 344 6.74 -15.50 -8.78
C PHE A 344 7.64 -14.30 -9.04
N GLN A 345 8.16 -14.09 -10.25
CA GLN A 345 8.83 -12.84 -10.60
C GLN A 345 7.87 -11.64 -10.53
N TYR A 346 6.69 -11.74 -11.12
CA TYR A 346 5.71 -10.65 -11.07
C TYR A 346 5.15 -10.43 -9.66
N TYR A 347 4.95 -11.50 -8.91
CA TYR A 347 4.52 -11.44 -7.52
C TYR A 347 5.60 -10.82 -6.62
N ARG A 348 6.87 -11.15 -6.87
CA ARG A 348 8.01 -10.55 -6.17
C ARG A 348 8.08 -9.05 -6.43
N ASP A 349 8.02 -8.62 -7.68
CA ASP A 349 8.06 -7.19 -8.02
C ASP A 349 6.90 -6.43 -7.33
N TRP A 350 5.70 -7.01 -7.31
CA TRP A 350 4.52 -6.47 -6.63
C TRP A 350 4.64 -6.44 -5.09
N ALA A 351 5.12 -7.53 -4.49
CA ALA A 351 5.30 -7.62 -3.03
C ALA A 351 6.41 -6.69 -2.54
N LEU A 352 7.51 -6.55 -3.29
CA LEU A 352 8.59 -5.63 -2.94
C LEU A 352 8.17 -4.15 -3.05
N HIS A 353 7.26 -3.82 -3.97
CA HIS A 353 6.65 -2.48 -4.02
C HIS A 353 5.94 -2.15 -2.69
N TYR A 354 5.07 -3.02 -2.19
CA TYR A 354 4.37 -2.79 -0.93
C TYR A 354 5.26 -2.93 0.30
N ALA A 355 6.30 -3.78 0.27
CA ALA A 355 7.31 -3.81 1.32
C ALA A 355 8.07 -2.47 1.41
N GLN A 356 8.42 -1.89 0.26
CA GLN A 356 9.04 -0.57 0.22
C GLN A 356 8.06 0.53 0.65
N LEU A 357 6.78 0.48 0.25
CA LEU A 357 5.76 1.39 0.75
C LEU A 357 5.63 1.32 2.28
N ALA A 358 5.60 0.10 2.83
CA ALA A 358 5.54 -0.15 4.27
C ALA A 358 6.75 0.42 5.01
N GLU A 359 7.96 0.23 4.47
CA GLU A 359 9.20 0.75 5.06
C GLU A 359 9.30 2.28 4.95
N ILE A 360 8.94 2.87 3.82
CA ILE A 360 9.02 4.33 3.62
C ILE A 360 8.11 5.06 4.61
N TYR A 361 6.85 4.61 4.70
CA TYR A 361 5.80 5.31 5.44
C TYR A 361 5.55 4.77 6.86
N GLY A 362 6.20 3.67 7.26
CA GLY A 362 6.21 3.23 8.65
C GLY A 362 4.99 2.41 9.08
N PHE A 363 4.49 1.54 8.20
CA PHE A 363 3.46 0.57 8.57
C PHE A 363 3.94 -0.39 9.67
N ASP A 364 3.07 -0.67 10.64
CA ASP A 364 3.43 -1.49 11.80
C ASP A 364 3.59 -2.98 11.45
N ALA A 365 2.80 -3.46 10.49
CA ALA A 365 2.93 -4.79 9.90
C ALA A 365 2.63 -4.82 8.40
N TYR A 366 3.19 -5.84 7.73
CA TYR A 366 2.95 -6.17 6.34
C TYR A 366 2.50 -7.64 6.20
N CYS A 367 1.37 -7.86 5.55
CA CYS A 367 0.88 -9.18 5.16
C CYS A 367 1.29 -9.46 3.71
N ILE A 368 2.23 -10.38 3.52
CA ILE A 368 2.89 -10.60 2.21
C ILE A 368 2.00 -11.27 1.17
N GLY A 369 0.88 -11.86 1.59
CA GLY A 369 -0.08 -12.52 0.71
C GLY A 369 -1.32 -12.98 1.46
N THR A 370 -2.38 -13.27 0.70
CA THR A 370 -3.70 -13.67 1.24
C THR A 370 -4.29 -14.80 0.39
N GLU A 371 -4.58 -15.94 1.01
CA GLU A 371 -5.35 -17.06 0.46
C GLU A 371 -4.85 -17.65 -0.87
N LEU A 372 -3.54 -17.66 -1.12
CA LEU A 372 -2.93 -18.19 -2.34
C LEU A 372 -2.61 -19.70 -2.20
N ARG A 373 -3.62 -20.49 -1.79
CA ARG A 373 -3.52 -21.91 -1.39
C ARG A 373 -2.63 -22.77 -2.27
N HIS A 374 -2.84 -22.80 -3.59
CA HIS A 374 -2.01 -23.65 -4.44
C HIS A 374 -0.56 -23.17 -4.51
N THR A 375 -0.33 -21.85 -4.51
CA THR A 375 1.03 -21.29 -4.53
C THR A 375 1.79 -21.62 -3.24
N THR A 376 1.14 -21.54 -2.08
CA THR A 376 1.79 -21.77 -0.77
C THR A 376 2.11 -23.25 -0.56
N LEU A 377 1.20 -24.13 -1.00
CA LEU A 377 1.36 -25.58 -0.85
C LEU A 377 2.28 -26.21 -1.91
N LYS A 378 2.26 -25.72 -3.16
CA LYS A 378 3.07 -26.29 -4.25
C LYS A 378 4.43 -25.63 -4.42
N GLN A 379 4.59 -24.37 -4.02
CA GLN A 379 5.82 -23.59 -4.25
C GLN A 379 6.40 -22.96 -2.96
N PRO A 380 6.53 -23.73 -1.84
CA PRO A 380 6.94 -23.16 -0.57
C PRO A 380 8.36 -22.55 -0.61
N ASP A 381 9.28 -23.09 -1.41
CA ASP A 381 10.65 -22.55 -1.50
C ASP A 381 10.71 -21.18 -2.19
N ARG A 382 9.82 -20.92 -3.15
CA ARG A 382 9.69 -19.61 -3.78
C ARG A 382 9.13 -18.58 -2.79
N TRP A 383 8.23 -18.99 -1.90
CA TRP A 383 7.76 -18.17 -0.78
C TRP A 383 8.88 -17.86 0.22
N ARG A 384 9.70 -18.84 0.62
CA ARG A 384 10.86 -18.60 1.49
C ARG A 384 11.87 -17.63 0.87
N ALA A 385 12.12 -17.76 -0.43
CA ALA A 385 12.96 -16.80 -1.17
C ALA A 385 12.36 -15.38 -1.12
N LEU A 386 11.07 -15.25 -1.39
CA LEU A 386 10.37 -13.96 -1.31
C LEU A 386 10.40 -13.36 0.10
N ILE A 387 10.18 -14.16 1.14
CA ILE A 387 10.23 -13.70 2.54
C ILE A 387 11.62 -13.14 2.86
N ARG A 388 12.68 -13.83 2.46
CA ARG A 388 14.06 -13.35 2.64
C ARG A 388 14.29 -12.00 1.96
N ASP A 389 13.80 -11.84 0.74
CA ASP A 389 13.92 -10.57 0.00
C ASP A 389 13.12 -9.44 0.66
N VAL A 390 11.87 -9.71 1.05
CA VAL A 390 11.03 -8.73 1.77
C VAL A 390 11.69 -8.29 3.07
N ARG A 391 12.32 -9.21 3.82
CA ARG A 391 13.05 -8.87 5.06
C ARG A 391 14.28 -8.00 4.85
N GLN A 392 14.85 -7.94 3.65
CA GLN A 392 15.92 -6.98 3.33
C GLN A 392 15.39 -5.56 3.11
N ILE A 393 14.12 -5.43 2.71
CA ILE A 393 13.45 -4.15 2.44
C ILE A 393 12.71 -3.64 3.68
N TYR A 394 11.88 -4.48 4.29
CA TYR A 394 10.98 -4.12 5.38
C TYR A 394 11.41 -4.76 6.71
N GLN A 395 11.63 -3.91 7.72
CA GLN A 395 12.11 -4.34 9.04
C GLN A 395 11.01 -4.58 10.07
N GLY A 396 9.76 -4.20 9.75
CA GLY A 396 8.62 -4.36 10.64
C GLY A 396 8.09 -5.80 10.73
N THR A 397 6.86 -5.92 11.25
CA THR A 397 6.24 -7.22 11.54
C THR A 397 5.69 -7.85 10.25
N LEU A 398 6.05 -9.10 9.99
CA LEU A 398 5.67 -9.83 8.77
C LEU A 398 4.72 -10.98 9.06
N THR A 399 3.66 -11.09 8.27
CA THR A 399 2.69 -12.20 8.34
C THR A 399 2.22 -12.63 6.94
N TYR A 400 1.44 -13.70 6.89
CA TYR A 400 0.73 -14.20 5.72
C TYR A 400 -0.69 -14.59 6.14
N ALA A 401 -1.71 -14.20 5.38
CA ALA A 401 -3.11 -14.48 5.67
C ALA A 401 -3.56 -15.75 4.95
N ALA A 402 -3.37 -16.91 5.58
CA ALA A 402 -3.78 -18.19 5.01
C ALA A 402 -5.29 -18.39 5.11
N ASN A 403 -5.88 -19.01 4.09
CA ASN A 403 -7.25 -19.48 4.17
C ASN A 403 -7.39 -20.53 5.29
N TRP A 404 -8.56 -20.60 5.91
CA TRP A 404 -8.89 -21.64 6.87
C TRP A 404 -8.79 -23.05 6.27
N GLY A 405 -8.64 -24.05 7.13
CA GLY A 405 -8.57 -25.45 6.74
C GLY A 405 -7.20 -25.83 6.20
N GLU A 406 -7.17 -26.45 5.01
CA GLU A 406 -5.96 -27.12 4.51
C GLU A 406 -4.76 -26.18 4.38
N GLU A 407 -4.96 -24.94 3.92
CA GLU A 407 -3.84 -24.03 3.67
C GLU A 407 -3.10 -23.71 4.96
N CYS A 408 -3.80 -23.16 5.98
CA CYS A 408 -3.15 -22.77 7.22
C CYS A 408 -2.55 -23.97 7.98
N GLU A 409 -3.20 -25.14 7.89
CA GLU A 409 -2.76 -26.38 8.56
C GLU A 409 -1.54 -27.03 7.90
N LYS A 410 -1.33 -26.86 6.59
CA LYS A 410 -0.24 -27.49 5.84
C LYS A 410 0.88 -26.55 5.39
N LEU A 411 0.74 -25.24 5.59
CA LEU A 411 1.76 -24.26 5.24
C LEU A 411 3.07 -24.53 6.00
N THR A 412 4.20 -24.57 5.28
CA THR A 412 5.49 -25.08 5.83
C THR A 412 6.52 -23.99 6.15
N PHE A 413 6.16 -22.71 6.05
CA PHE A 413 7.08 -21.59 6.25
C PHE A 413 6.65 -20.60 7.35
N TRP A 414 5.74 -21.02 8.26
CA TRP A 414 5.35 -20.19 9.41
C TRP A 414 6.54 -19.74 10.28
N SER A 415 7.59 -20.55 10.35
CA SER A 415 8.81 -20.22 11.09
C SER A 415 9.58 -19.01 10.53
N GLU A 416 9.31 -18.58 9.29
CA GLU A 416 9.95 -17.39 8.67
C GLU A 416 9.15 -16.10 8.89
N LEU A 417 7.93 -16.23 9.41
CA LEU A 417 7.01 -15.13 9.71
C LEU A 417 6.99 -14.83 11.22
N ASP A 418 6.55 -13.64 11.57
CA ASP A 418 6.46 -13.22 12.98
C ASP A 418 5.16 -13.71 13.63
N TYR A 419 4.08 -13.77 12.85
CA TYR A 419 2.77 -14.25 13.26
C TYR A 419 2.21 -15.23 12.24
N ILE A 420 1.44 -16.21 12.73
CA ILE A 420 0.52 -16.99 11.91
C ILE A 420 -0.67 -16.08 11.59
N GLY A 421 -1.00 -15.90 10.32
CA GLY A 421 -2.22 -15.20 9.91
C GLY A 421 -3.26 -16.19 9.36
N VAL A 422 -4.46 -16.17 9.92
CA VAL A 422 -5.56 -17.03 9.47
C VAL A 422 -6.79 -16.19 9.12
N ASN A 423 -7.31 -16.38 7.92
CA ASN A 423 -8.64 -15.95 7.52
C ASN A 423 -9.67 -16.97 8.02
N ASN A 424 -10.21 -16.71 9.21
CA ASN A 424 -11.02 -17.64 10.00
C ASN A 424 -12.50 -17.59 9.60
N TYR A 425 -12.86 -18.46 8.65
CA TYR A 425 -14.24 -18.70 8.22
C TYR A 425 -14.68 -20.16 8.45
N TYR A 426 -14.21 -20.78 9.53
CA TYR A 426 -14.77 -22.06 9.98
C TYR A 426 -16.25 -21.87 10.40
N PRO A 427 -17.16 -22.77 10.00
CA PRO A 427 -18.53 -22.77 10.49
C PRO A 427 -18.61 -22.97 12.00
N LEU A 428 -19.53 -22.29 12.68
CA LEU A 428 -19.78 -22.54 14.12
C LEU A 428 -20.67 -23.76 14.32
N HIS A 429 -21.64 -23.98 13.43
CA HIS A 429 -22.59 -25.06 13.54
C HIS A 429 -23.18 -25.42 12.17
N PRO A 430 -23.55 -26.69 11.90
CA PRO A 430 -24.18 -27.07 10.62
C PRO A 430 -25.69 -26.84 10.58
N ASP A 431 -26.36 -26.77 11.74
CA ASP A 431 -27.84 -26.65 11.84
C ASP A 431 -28.30 -25.19 11.79
N SER A 432 -29.41 -24.92 11.09
CA SER A 432 -30.06 -23.60 10.99
C SER A 432 -30.78 -23.15 12.26
N THR A 433 -31.02 -24.07 13.20
CA THR A 433 -31.73 -23.82 14.46
C THR A 433 -30.81 -23.79 15.68
N ALA A 434 -29.49 -23.74 15.46
CA ALA A 434 -28.47 -23.73 16.50
C ALA A 434 -28.77 -22.70 17.60
N THR A 435 -28.64 -23.13 18.85
CA THR A 435 -28.72 -22.32 20.06
C THR A 435 -27.43 -21.54 20.29
N ASP A 436 -27.46 -20.50 21.14
CA ASP A 436 -26.25 -19.72 21.46
C ASP A 436 -25.17 -20.56 22.15
N ALA A 437 -25.57 -21.55 22.95
CA ALA A 437 -24.65 -22.49 23.59
C ALA A 437 -23.93 -23.37 22.55
N GLU A 438 -24.63 -23.82 21.50
CA GLU A 438 -24.04 -24.61 20.41
C GLU A 438 -23.11 -23.75 19.54
N LEU A 439 -23.48 -22.50 19.26
CA LEU A 439 -22.61 -21.57 18.55
C LEU A 439 -21.32 -21.29 19.34
N LEU A 440 -21.42 -21.10 20.66
CA LEU A 440 -20.26 -20.93 21.54
C LEU A 440 -19.37 -22.18 21.57
N ALA A 441 -19.96 -23.37 21.66
CA ALA A 441 -19.20 -24.63 21.62
C ALA A 441 -18.44 -24.78 20.28
N GLY A 442 -19.06 -24.41 19.17
CA GLY A 442 -18.41 -24.35 17.86
C GLY A 442 -17.24 -23.36 17.83
N ALA A 443 -17.43 -22.17 18.38
CA ALA A 443 -16.37 -21.17 18.48
C ALA A 443 -15.18 -21.64 19.34
N GLN A 444 -15.45 -22.32 20.46
CA GLN A 444 -14.41 -22.90 21.32
C GLN A 444 -13.62 -23.98 20.58
N ALA A 445 -14.28 -24.86 19.83
CA ALA A 445 -13.61 -25.88 19.02
C ALA A 445 -12.68 -25.27 17.94
N ILE A 446 -13.07 -24.13 17.36
CA ILE A 446 -12.21 -23.37 16.44
C ILE A 446 -10.99 -22.82 17.20
N MET A 447 -11.17 -22.24 18.39
CA MET A 447 -10.04 -21.74 19.19
C MET A 447 -9.07 -22.86 19.57
N ASP A 448 -9.56 -24.06 19.93
CA ASP A 448 -8.71 -25.21 20.22
C ASP A 448 -7.85 -25.63 19.01
N ARG A 449 -8.47 -25.65 17.82
CA ARG A 449 -7.75 -25.93 16.56
C ARG A 449 -6.65 -24.91 16.29
N LEU A 450 -6.96 -23.62 16.44
CA LEU A 450 -6.02 -22.54 16.17
C LEU A 450 -4.92 -22.44 17.24
N ARG A 451 -5.24 -22.76 18.50
CA ARG A 451 -4.26 -22.91 19.57
C ARG A 451 -3.27 -24.01 19.25
N HIS A 452 -3.75 -25.17 18.77
CA HIS A 452 -2.88 -26.25 18.32
C HIS A 452 -1.96 -25.80 17.18
N LEU A 453 -2.50 -25.10 16.17
CA LEU A 453 -1.71 -24.54 15.06
C LEU A 453 -0.59 -23.59 15.54
N SER A 454 -0.91 -22.71 16.49
CA SER A 454 0.06 -21.80 17.12
C SER A 454 1.16 -22.57 17.86
N GLN A 455 0.78 -23.57 18.66
CA GLN A 455 1.70 -24.37 19.46
C GLN A 455 2.67 -25.20 18.61
N ILE A 456 2.18 -25.91 17.58
CA ILE A 456 3.05 -26.77 16.76
C ILE A 456 4.07 -25.97 15.93
N ASN A 457 3.76 -24.72 15.59
CA ASN A 457 4.65 -23.84 14.84
C ASN A 457 5.49 -22.93 15.75
N GLY A 458 5.20 -22.85 17.05
CA GLY A 458 5.89 -21.98 18.00
C GLY A 458 5.74 -20.49 17.66
N ARG A 459 4.59 -20.09 17.09
CA ARG A 459 4.33 -18.72 16.63
C ARG A 459 2.98 -18.21 17.15
N PRO A 460 2.91 -16.95 17.64
CA PRO A 460 1.63 -16.34 17.98
C PRO A 460 0.76 -16.17 16.72
N LEU A 461 -0.55 -16.03 16.93
CA LEU A 461 -1.55 -16.03 15.86
C LEU A 461 -2.32 -14.71 15.81
N TRP A 462 -2.58 -14.26 14.59
CA TRP A 462 -3.57 -13.25 14.25
C TRP A 462 -4.67 -13.87 13.40
N LEU A 463 -5.92 -13.54 13.71
CA LEU A 463 -7.03 -13.76 12.80
C LEU A 463 -7.04 -12.57 11.84
N THR A 464 -6.33 -12.74 10.73
CA THR A 464 -6.16 -11.70 9.70
C THR A 464 -7.44 -11.41 8.93
N GLU A 465 -8.44 -12.26 9.11
CA GLU A 465 -9.82 -12.02 8.70
C GLU A 465 -10.77 -12.93 9.49
N LEU A 466 -11.97 -12.44 9.75
CA LEU A 466 -13.07 -13.19 10.36
C LEU A 466 -14.35 -12.36 10.18
N GLY A 467 -15.49 -13.01 9.99
CA GLY A 467 -16.74 -12.27 9.83
C GLY A 467 -17.93 -13.17 9.59
N TYR A 468 -19.10 -12.61 9.84
CA TYR A 468 -20.39 -13.23 9.55
C TYR A 468 -21.28 -12.16 8.93
N ARG A 469 -21.96 -12.52 7.84
CA ARG A 469 -22.94 -11.65 7.17
C ARG A 469 -24.20 -11.47 8.02
N SER A 470 -24.85 -10.32 7.94
CA SER A 470 -26.18 -10.05 8.53
C SER A 470 -27.29 -10.65 7.69
N ALA A 471 -27.24 -11.97 7.57
CA ALA A 471 -28.21 -12.78 6.86
C ALA A 471 -28.55 -14.03 7.71
N THR A 472 -29.66 -14.70 7.41
CA THR A 472 -30.07 -15.90 8.15
C THR A 472 -28.97 -16.98 8.18
N THR A 473 -28.84 -17.65 9.32
CA THR A 473 -27.92 -18.80 9.52
C THR A 473 -26.47 -18.57 9.09
N PRO A 474 -25.84 -17.42 9.40
CA PRO A 474 -24.55 -17.07 8.84
C PRO A 474 -23.41 -17.95 9.37
N TRP A 475 -23.62 -18.67 10.47
CA TRP A 475 -22.68 -19.62 11.05
C TRP A 475 -22.43 -20.89 10.23
N ILE A 476 -23.29 -21.24 9.26
CA ILE A 476 -23.15 -22.48 8.47
C ILE A 476 -22.09 -22.32 7.38
N GLN A 477 -22.09 -21.18 6.68
CA GLN A 477 -21.17 -20.86 5.59
C GLN A 477 -20.70 -19.41 5.72
N PRO A 478 -19.81 -19.13 6.68
CA PRO A 478 -19.47 -17.75 7.02
C PRO A 478 -18.66 -17.04 5.93
N HIS A 479 -17.98 -17.76 5.04
CA HIS A 479 -17.27 -17.21 3.88
C HIS A 479 -18.19 -16.91 2.68
N ALA A 480 -19.39 -17.52 2.63
CA ALA A 480 -20.23 -17.49 1.45
C ALA A 480 -20.96 -16.14 1.30
N GLU A 481 -21.27 -15.80 0.05
CA GLU A 481 -22.17 -14.70 -0.26
C GLU A 481 -23.52 -14.85 0.46
N ALA A 482 -24.19 -13.73 0.73
CA ALA A 482 -25.54 -13.77 1.30
C ALA A 482 -26.52 -14.49 0.37
N GLY A 483 -26.37 -14.27 -0.94
CA GLY A 483 -27.26 -14.84 -1.96
C GLY A 483 -28.73 -14.50 -1.67
N PRO A 484 -29.64 -15.50 -1.67
CA PRO A 484 -31.06 -15.27 -1.41
C PRO A 484 -31.42 -15.20 0.08
N ARG A 485 -30.47 -15.36 1.00
CA ARG A 485 -30.75 -15.35 2.45
C ARG A 485 -31.32 -14.00 2.87
N ALA A 486 -32.32 -14.04 3.76
CA ALA A 486 -32.97 -12.84 4.29
C ALA A 486 -32.04 -12.10 5.26
N ILE A 487 -32.22 -10.78 5.41
CA ILE A 487 -31.51 -9.97 6.40
C ILE A 487 -31.81 -10.52 7.79
N ASP A 488 -30.76 -10.74 8.58
CA ASP A 488 -30.87 -11.12 9.99
C ASP A 488 -29.66 -10.56 10.77
N GLU A 489 -29.83 -9.36 11.31
CA GLU A 489 -28.78 -8.67 12.06
C GLU A 489 -28.55 -9.30 13.45
N GLN A 490 -29.56 -9.97 14.01
CA GLN A 490 -29.45 -10.68 15.28
C GLN A 490 -28.63 -11.96 15.10
N ALA A 491 -28.84 -12.70 14.00
CA ALA A 491 -28.01 -13.86 13.70
C ALA A 491 -26.52 -13.49 13.54
N GLN A 492 -26.21 -12.34 12.93
CA GLN A 492 -24.84 -11.82 12.92
C GLN A 492 -24.33 -11.55 14.34
N ALA A 493 -25.10 -10.84 15.17
CA ALA A 493 -24.70 -10.53 16.54
C ALA A 493 -24.45 -11.79 17.39
N ARG A 494 -25.26 -12.84 17.22
CA ARG A 494 -25.08 -14.14 17.88
C ARG A 494 -23.74 -14.78 17.53
N CYS A 495 -23.32 -14.73 16.26
CA CYS A 495 -22.01 -15.23 15.85
C CYS A 495 -20.86 -14.40 16.44
N TYR A 496 -20.99 -13.07 16.46
CA TYR A 496 -20.00 -12.18 17.08
C TYR A 496 -19.87 -12.49 18.58
N GLU A 497 -20.99 -12.66 19.29
CA GLU A 497 -21.00 -12.96 20.72
C GLU A 497 -20.33 -14.31 21.02
N ALA A 498 -20.68 -15.36 20.28
CA ALA A 498 -20.08 -16.68 20.43
C ALA A 498 -18.56 -16.64 20.20
N LEU A 499 -18.12 -16.00 19.12
CA LEU A 499 -16.73 -15.99 18.72
C LEU A 499 -15.86 -15.10 19.63
N LEU A 500 -16.32 -13.90 19.99
CA LEU A 500 -15.61 -13.02 20.93
C LEU A 500 -15.54 -13.62 22.34
N SER A 501 -16.62 -14.27 22.81
CA SER A 501 -16.62 -14.99 24.08
C SER A 501 -15.54 -16.08 24.12
N ALA A 502 -15.42 -16.87 23.04
CA ALA A 502 -14.43 -17.93 22.94
C ALA A 502 -12.99 -17.40 22.84
N MET A 503 -12.78 -16.22 22.24
CA MET A 503 -11.46 -15.58 22.09
C MET A 503 -10.95 -14.90 23.35
N GLU A 504 -11.86 -14.48 24.23
CA GLU A 504 -11.52 -13.69 25.41
C GLU A 504 -10.46 -14.32 26.33
N PRO A 505 -10.51 -15.64 26.65
CA PRO A 505 -9.48 -16.28 27.44
C PRO A 505 -8.15 -16.54 26.69
N GLU A 506 -8.10 -16.43 25.36
CA GLU A 506 -7.00 -16.94 24.51
C GLU A 506 -5.83 -15.97 24.34
N ARG A 507 -5.61 -15.06 25.30
CA ARG A 507 -4.69 -13.91 25.17
C ARG A 507 -3.20 -14.27 25.07
N GLU A 508 -2.81 -15.49 25.44
CA GLU A 508 -1.41 -15.91 25.42
C GLU A 508 -0.86 -16.15 24.00
N TRP A 509 -1.71 -16.65 23.10
CA TRP A 509 -1.32 -17.04 21.74
C TRP A 509 -2.10 -16.30 20.65
N LEU A 510 -3.33 -15.87 20.94
CA LEU A 510 -4.14 -15.06 20.03
C LEU A 510 -3.86 -13.57 20.27
N HIS A 511 -2.95 -13.01 19.48
CA HIS A 511 -2.45 -11.64 19.66
C HIS A 511 -3.20 -10.61 18.82
N GLY A 512 -4.12 -11.02 17.95
CA GLY A 512 -4.85 -10.07 17.11
C GLY A 512 -6.03 -10.66 16.33
N MET A 513 -6.98 -9.80 16.01
CA MET A 513 -8.14 -10.10 15.17
C MET A 513 -8.49 -8.90 14.29
N PHE A 514 -8.87 -9.15 13.03
CA PHE A 514 -9.22 -8.12 12.05
C PHE A 514 -10.55 -8.46 11.38
N TRP A 515 -11.66 -7.99 11.97
CA TRP A 515 -13.01 -8.29 11.47
C TRP A 515 -13.21 -7.77 10.06
N TRP A 516 -13.68 -8.65 9.17
CA TRP A 516 -14.20 -8.28 7.86
C TRP A 516 -15.66 -7.87 8.06
N LYS A 517 -16.02 -6.61 7.82
CA LYS A 517 -15.17 -5.46 7.49
C LYS A 517 -15.83 -4.17 7.98
N TRP A 518 -15.13 -3.05 7.84
CA TRP A 518 -15.63 -1.72 8.15
C TRP A 518 -15.48 -0.80 6.93
N PRO A 519 -16.49 0.00 6.55
CA PRO A 519 -16.41 0.82 5.34
C PRO A 519 -15.50 2.03 5.53
N CYS A 520 -14.85 2.50 4.47
CA CYS A 520 -14.11 3.76 4.49
C CYS A 520 -15.01 5.01 4.49
N HIS A 521 -16.34 4.87 4.41
CA HIS A 521 -17.27 5.97 4.65
C HIS A 521 -18.56 5.44 5.29
N LEU A 522 -19.13 6.20 6.23
CA LEU A 522 -20.19 5.71 7.12
C LEU A 522 -21.57 5.58 6.46
N ASP A 523 -21.77 6.17 5.27
CA ASP A 523 -23.02 6.06 4.52
C ASP A 523 -23.10 4.80 3.65
N HIS A 524 -22.04 3.97 3.62
CA HIS A 524 -22.02 2.75 2.82
C HIS A 524 -22.93 1.68 3.43
N ASN A 525 -23.77 1.07 2.60
CA ASN A 525 -24.62 -0.06 2.99
C ASN A 525 -24.35 -1.28 2.11
N GLU A 526 -23.52 -2.20 2.60
CA GLU A 526 -23.11 -3.39 1.85
C GLU A 526 -24.30 -4.37 1.65
N SER A 527 -24.52 -4.78 0.39
CA SER A 527 -25.51 -5.79 -0.01
C SER A 527 -26.92 -5.53 0.55
N ASP A 528 -27.34 -4.27 0.55
CA ASP A 528 -28.63 -3.81 1.10
C ASP A 528 -28.82 -4.21 2.58
N GLY A 529 -27.75 -4.17 3.36
CA GLY A 529 -27.77 -4.51 4.79
C GLY A 529 -27.55 -5.99 5.09
N ARG A 530 -27.29 -6.85 4.08
CA ARG A 530 -26.92 -8.28 4.26
C ARG A 530 -25.42 -8.53 4.32
N GLY A 531 -24.62 -7.45 4.21
CA GLY A 531 -23.18 -7.50 4.22
C GLY A 531 -22.56 -7.99 5.52
N TYR A 532 -21.23 -7.97 5.57
CA TYR A 532 -20.45 -8.29 6.75
C TYR A 532 -20.37 -7.14 7.76
N MET A 533 -20.57 -5.91 7.31
CA MET A 533 -20.38 -4.72 8.14
C MET A 533 -21.35 -4.68 9.33
N PRO A 534 -20.85 -4.56 10.58
CA PRO A 534 -21.70 -4.42 11.76
C PRO A 534 -22.13 -2.98 12.02
N LEU A 535 -21.71 -2.00 11.20
CA LEU A 535 -22.07 -0.58 11.34
C LEU A 535 -23.60 -0.41 11.42
N GLY A 536 -24.05 0.22 12.52
CA GLY A 536 -25.48 0.46 12.78
C GLY A 536 -26.28 -0.77 13.24
N LYS A 537 -25.63 -1.94 13.42
CA LYS A 537 -26.29 -3.22 13.74
C LYS A 537 -26.01 -3.68 15.17
N PRO A 538 -26.80 -4.62 15.73
CA PRO A 538 -26.58 -5.17 17.06
C PRO A 538 -25.17 -5.77 17.27
N ALA A 539 -24.55 -6.29 16.22
CA ALA A 539 -23.18 -6.80 16.27
C ALA A 539 -22.14 -5.73 16.68
N ALA A 540 -22.35 -4.44 16.36
CA ALA A 540 -21.45 -3.37 16.82
C ALA A 540 -21.52 -3.16 18.34
N THR A 541 -22.68 -3.39 18.96
CA THR A 541 -22.81 -3.37 20.42
C THR A 541 -22.04 -4.51 21.07
N VAL A 542 -22.08 -5.69 20.47
CA VAL A 542 -21.27 -6.85 20.91
C VAL A 542 -19.78 -6.52 20.81
N VAL A 543 -19.31 -5.98 19.68
CA VAL A 543 -17.91 -5.54 19.52
C VAL A 543 -17.50 -4.58 20.63
N LYS A 544 -18.32 -3.54 20.88
CA LYS A 544 -18.05 -2.55 21.93
C LYS A 544 -17.96 -3.18 23.33
N LYS A 545 -18.74 -4.22 23.62
CA LYS A 545 -18.69 -4.95 24.90
C LYS A 545 -17.35 -5.65 25.14
N TYR A 546 -16.70 -6.17 24.08
CA TYR A 546 -15.47 -6.97 24.20
C TYR A 546 -14.18 -6.17 23.94
N PHE A 547 -14.28 -5.02 23.28
CA PHE A 547 -13.11 -4.20 22.94
C PHE A 547 -12.74 -3.17 24.02
N TYR A 548 -13.68 -2.85 24.92
CA TYR A 548 -13.48 -2.08 26.14
C TYR A 548 -13.39 -3.01 27.35
#